data_AF-A0A975DCF4-F1
#
_entry.id   AF-A0A975DCF4-F1
#
_cell.length_a   1.000
_cell.length_b   1.000
_cell.length_c   1.000
_cell.angle_alpha   90.00
_cell.angle_beta   90.00
_cell.angle_gamma   90.00
#
_symmetry.space_group_name_H-M   'P 1'
#
loop_
_entity.id
_entity.type
_entity.pdbx_description
1 polymer ?
#
loop_
_entity_poly.entity_id
_entity_poly.type
_entity_poly.pdbx_seq_one_letter_code
_entity_poly.pdbx_strand_id
1 'polypeptide(L)'
;MALIDDVKAAKHAWGKLSSFGRLFLVLSTFLSLNSIAGIKHSVIQWKGFLKDGFEFYRTILIEPLIAAFSSFDINVSESRANGLTLLAVICSSILRSWAYDRDLKYEWKDLTKITLISLTLFIFFAYPIIFVNKLYVAGIYSLIAILCYKLFLKEVFEGSFYKKLHFYTPYVAAIILLFVCAAINAGLNE
;
A
#
# COMPACT_ATOMS: atom_id res chain seq x y z
N MET A 1 12.62 -22.92 9.58
CA MET A 1 12.21 -24.28 9.99
C MET A 1 12.65 -25.32 8.97
N ALA A 2 12.28 -25.22 7.69
CA ALA A 2 12.66 -26.18 6.64
C ALA A 2 14.15 -26.60 6.59
N LEU A 3 15.09 -25.65 6.69
CA LEU A 3 16.53 -25.91 6.57
C LEU A 3 17.10 -26.76 7.73
N ILE A 4 16.56 -26.60 8.94
CA ILE A 4 16.97 -27.38 10.12
C ILE A 4 16.47 -28.82 9.97
N ASP A 5 15.29 -29.00 9.39
CA ASP A 5 14.70 -30.30 9.14
C ASP A 5 15.39 -31.00 7.95
N ASP A 6 15.78 -30.28 6.90
CA ASP A 6 16.60 -30.79 5.80
C ASP A 6 17.98 -31.24 6.28
N VAL A 7 18.64 -30.46 7.16
CA VAL A 7 19.93 -30.82 7.76
C VAL A 7 19.79 -32.03 8.70
N LYS A 8 18.69 -32.13 9.45
CA LYS A 8 18.40 -33.31 10.28
C LYS A 8 18.12 -34.54 9.43
N ALA A 9 17.37 -34.41 8.34
CA ALA A 9 17.08 -35.49 7.40
C ALA A 9 18.36 -35.96 6.68
N ALA A 10 19.19 -35.02 6.23
CA ALA A 10 20.51 -35.27 5.68
C ALA A 10 21.42 -36.05 6.66
N LYS A 11 21.47 -35.61 7.92
CA LYS A 11 22.25 -36.26 8.99
C LYS A 11 21.74 -37.68 9.27
N HIS A 12 20.43 -37.89 9.25
CA HIS A 12 19.82 -39.20 9.46
C HIS A 12 20.04 -40.16 8.28
N ALA A 13 20.08 -39.63 7.04
CA ALA A 13 20.33 -40.41 5.84
C ALA A 13 21.82 -40.75 5.63
N TRP A 14 22.74 -39.93 6.14
CA TRP A 14 24.19 -40.06 5.95
C TRP A 14 24.77 -41.46 6.28
N GLY A 15 24.31 -42.05 7.40
CA GLY A 15 24.76 -43.34 7.87
C GLY A 15 24.28 -44.53 7.03
N LYS A 16 23.19 -44.35 6.26
CA LYS A 16 22.54 -45.42 5.48
C LYS A 16 22.91 -45.42 4.00
N LEU A 17 23.69 -44.43 3.54
CA LEU A 17 24.01 -44.24 2.13
C LEU A 17 25.42 -44.75 1.78
N SER A 18 25.56 -45.25 0.55
CA SER A 18 26.86 -45.58 -0.06
C SER A 18 27.71 -44.33 -0.28
N SER A 19 29.02 -44.50 -0.54
CA SER A 19 29.93 -43.37 -0.79
C SER A 19 29.44 -42.43 -1.90
N PHE A 20 28.84 -42.98 -2.96
CA PHE A 20 28.23 -42.19 -4.03
C PHE A 20 26.95 -41.46 -3.58
N GLY A 21 26.11 -42.12 -2.79
CA GLY A 21 24.91 -41.50 -2.20
C GLY A 21 25.22 -40.35 -1.25
N ARG A 22 26.32 -40.44 -0.49
CA ARG A 22 26.81 -39.33 0.36
C ARG A 22 27.25 -38.14 -0.48
N LEU A 23 27.98 -38.37 -1.57
CA LEU A 23 28.43 -37.31 -2.48
C LEU A 23 27.24 -36.60 -3.15
N PHE A 24 26.24 -37.35 -3.59
CA PHE A 24 25.00 -36.81 -4.12
C PHE A 24 24.22 -35.97 -3.08
N LEU A 25 24.21 -36.41 -1.82
CA LEU A 25 23.55 -35.70 -0.73
C LEU A 25 24.24 -34.38 -0.39
N VAL A 26 25.58 -34.35 -0.39
CA VAL A 26 26.36 -33.10 -0.25
C VAL A 26 26.03 -32.13 -1.37
N LEU A 27 26.05 -32.58 -2.64
CA LEU A 27 25.71 -31.74 -3.79
C LEU A 27 24.27 -31.18 -3.71
N SER A 28 23.31 -32.02 -3.33
CA SER A 28 21.91 -31.61 -3.17
C SER A 28 21.74 -30.57 -2.05
N THR A 29 22.45 -30.74 -0.94
CA THR A 29 22.45 -29.79 0.18
C THR A 29 23.14 -28.48 -0.20
N PHE A 30 24.22 -28.55 -0.98
CA PHE A 30 24.92 -27.37 -1.48
C PHE A 30 24.05 -26.57 -2.47
N LEU A 31 23.33 -27.26 -3.35
CA LEU A 31 22.36 -26.67 -4.28
C LEU A 31 21.19 -26.00 -3.55
N SER A 32 20.67 -26.62 -2.48
CA SER A 32 19.59 -26.00 -1.69
C SER A 32 20.07 -24.76 -0.93
N LEU A 33 21.30 -24.77 -0.39
CA LEU A 33 21.90 -23.60 0.24
C LEU A 33 22.08 -22.42 -0.74
N ASN A 34 22.44 -22.69 -1.99
CA ASN A 34 22.53 -21.65 -3.03
C ASN A 34 21.15 -21.06 -3.39
N SER A 35 20.10 -21.88 -3.44
CA SER A 35 18.72 -21.40 -3.63
C SER A 35 18.30 -20.46 -2.49
N ILE A 36 18.68 -20.79 -1.25
CA ILE A 36 18.39 -19.97 -0.07
C ILE A 36 19.20 -18.67 -0.06
N ALA A 37 20.46 -18.70 -0.50
CA ALA A 37 21.27 -17.49 -0.70
C ALA A 37 20.64 -16.56 -1.75
N GLY A 38 20.12 -17.13 -2.84
CA GLY A 38 19.34 -16.40 -3.86
C GLY A 38 18.09 -15.76 -3.27
N ILE A 39 17.30 -16.49 -2.47
CA ILE A 39 16.12 -15.94 -1.80
C ILE A 39 16.49 -14.83 -0.82
N LYS A 40 17.57 -15.00 -0.04
CA LYS A 40 18.05 -13.97 0.89
C LYS A 40 18.43 -12.69 0.16
N HIS A 41 19.13 -12.79 -0.97
CA HIS A 41 19.49 -11.64 -1.79
C HIS A 41 18.25 -10.94 -2.34
N SER A 42 17.31 -11.70 -2.91
CA SER A 42 16.04 -11.16 -3.40
C SER A 42 15.24 -10.46 -2.30
N VAL A 43 15.12 -11.04 -1.11
CA VAL A 43 14.41 -10.42 0.03
C VAL A 43 15.06 -9.12 0.46
N ILE A 44 16.39 -9.04 0.46
CA ILE A 44 17.13 -7.81 0.76
C ILE A 44 16.85 -6.74 -0.30
N GLN A 45 16.86 -7.11 -1.58
CA GLN A 45 16.53 -6.19 -2.68
C GLN A 45 15.08 -5.69 -2.60
N TRP A 46 14.12 -6.58 -2.32
CA TRP A 46 12.72 -6.19 -2.09
C TRP A 46 12.59 -5.24 -0.91
N LYS A 47 13.33 -5.45 0.17
CA LYS A 47 13.33 -4.54 1.32
C LYS A 47 13.89 -3.16 0.96
N GLY A 48 14.98 -3.12 0.19
CA GLY A 48 15.55 -1.86 -0.34
C GLY A 48 14.54 -1.13 -1.20
N PHE A 49 13.97 -1.83 -2.18
CA PHE A 49 12.94 -1.30 -3.07
C PHE A 49 11.71 -0.74 -2.34
N LEU A 50 11.20 -1.46 -1.33
CA LEU A 50 10.09 -0.96 -0.50
C LEU A 50 10.47 0.30 0.28
N LYS A 51 11.71 0.37 0.78
CA LYS A 51 12.23 1.55 1.48
C LYS A 51 12.31 2.74 0.53
N ASP A 52 12.85 2.54 -0.68
CA ASP A 52 12.97 3.57 -1.69
C ASP A 52 11.60 4.07 -2.15
N GLY A 53 10.61 3.19 -2.25
CA GLY A 53 9.23 3.58 -2.55
C GLY A 53 8.58 4.39 -1.43
N PHE A 54 8.86 4.06 -0.17
CA PHE A 54 8.41 4.87 0.96
C PHE A 54 9.09 6.24 1.01
N GLU A 55 10.39 6.31 0.75
CA GLU A 55 11.12 7.58 0.66
C GLU A 55 10.61 8.43 -0.51
N PHE A 56 10.35 7.83 -1.68
CA PHE A 56 9.73 8.51 -2.81
C PHE A 56 8.36 9.09 -2.45
N TYR A 57 7.50 8.29 -1.81
CA TYR A 57 6.20 8.76 -1.31
C TYR A 57 6.36 9.96 -0.39
N ARG A 58 7.29 9.89 0.56
CA ARG A 58 7.52 10.98 1.51
C ARG A 58 7.97 12.25 0.79
N THR A 59 8.96 12.16 -0.09
CA THR A 59 9.57 13.32 -0.75
C THR A 59 8.70 13.93 -1.85
N ILE A 60 7.91 13.13 -2.58
CA ILE A 60 7.10 13.63 -3.70
C ILE A 60 5.69 14.04 -3.29
N LEU A 61 5.10 13.36 -2.29
CA LEU A 61 3.73 13.65 -1.87
C LEU A 61 3.67 14.38 -0.53
N ILE A 62 4.38 13.89 0.49
CA ILE A 62 4.19 14.37 1.86
C ILE A 62 4.92 15.67 2.16
N GLU A 63 6.21 15.74 1.82
CA GLU A 63 7.02 16.95 2.03
C GLU A 63 6.45 18.16 1.28
N PRO A 64 6.05 18.05 -0.02
CA PRO A 64 5.43 19.17 -0.74
C PRO A 64 4.07 19.54 -0.18
N LEU A 65 3.28 18.56 0.30
CA LEU A 65 2.00 18.82 0.93
C LEU A 65 2.17 19.63 2.23
N ILE A 66 3.13 19.24 3.07
CA ILE A 66 3.47 19.97 4.31
C ILE A 66 3.97 21.38 3.97
N ALA A 67 4.87 21.52 2.98
CA ALA A 67 5.37 22.81 2.54
C ALA A 67 4.26 23.72 2.01
N ALA A 68 3.31 23.16 1.23
CA ALA A 68 2.15 23.89 0.75
C ALA A 68 1.29 24.40 1.91
N PHE A 69 0.99 23.58 2.92
CA PHE A 69 0.26 24.04 4.11
C PHE A 69 1.04 25.09 4.91
N SER A 70 2.35 24.92 5.03
CA SER A 70 3.21 25.90 5.71
C SER A 70 3.19 27.26 5.01
N SER A 71 3.01 27.32 3.69
CA SER A 71 2.87 28.58 2.95
C SER A 71 1.60 29.37 3.32
N PHE A 72 0.60 28.70 3.92
CA PHE A 72 -0.62 29.30 4.46
C PHE A 72 -0.58 29.47 5.98
N ASP A 73 0.61 29.39 6.60
CA ASP A 73 0.81 29.44 8.05
C ASP A 73 0.12 28.30 8.83
N ILE A 74 -0.08 27.16 8.15
CA ILE A 74 -0.70 25.96 8.72
C ILE A 74 0.38 24.92 9.00
N ASN A 75 0.65 24.67 10.28
CA ASN A 75 1.58 23.63 10.71
C ASN A 75 0.90 22.25 10.72
N VAL A 76 1.17 21.46 9.67
CA VAL A 76 0.69 20.07 9.54
C VAL A 76 1.83 19.11 9.86
N SER A 77 1.67 18.30 10.91
CA SER A 77 2.60 17.20 11.21
C SER A 77 2.55 16.13 10.12
N GLU A 78 3.65 15.41 9.90
CA GLU A 78 3.73 14.30 8.93
C GLU A 78 2.60 13.26 9.07
N SER A 79 2.24 12.88 10.31
CA SER A 79 1.12 11.96 10.55
C SER A 79 -0.23 12.47 10.05
N ARG A 80 -0.47 13.79 10.11
CA ARG A 80 -1.71 14.41 9.59
C ARG A 80 -1.68 14.47 8.06
N ALA A 81 -0.52 14.75 7.46
CA ALA A 81 -0.34 14.71 6.02
C ALA A 81 -0.61 13.30 5.47
N ASN A 82 -0.03 12.26 6.08
CA ASN A 82 -0.30 10.87 5.74
C ASN A 82 -1.79 10.51 5.87
N GLY A 83 -2.43 10.97 6.94
CA GLY A 83 -3.87 10.78 7.15
C GLY A 83 -4.74 11.46 6.08
N LEU A 84 -4.38 12.68 5.66
CA LEU A 84 -5.03 13.39 4.56
C LEU A 84 -4.88 12.63 3.24
N THR A 85 -3.68 12.12 2.93
CA THR A 85 -3.45 11.33 1.72
C THR A 85 -4.28 10.05 1.71
N LEU A 86 -4.33 9.33 2.84
CA LEU A 86 -5.17 8.13 2.98
C LEU A 86 -6.65 8.45 2.77
N LEU A 87 -7.12 9.54 3.38
CA LEU A 87 -8.50 9.97 3.27
C LEU A 87 -8.86 10.34 1.83
N ALA A 88 -7.95 11.00 1.09
CA ALA A 88 -8.14 11.29 -0.33
C ALA A 88 -8.33 10.00 -1.17
N VAL A 89 -7.52 8.97 -0.93
CA VAL A 89 -7.62 7.67 -1.63
C VAL A 89 -8.94 6.98 -1.31
N ILE A 90 -9.37 6.99 -0.05
CA ILE A 90 -10.64 6.39 0.38
C ILE A 90 -11.83 7.12 -0.26
N CYS A 91 -11.85 8.46 -0.19
CA CYS A 91 -12.89 9.27 -0.81
C CYS A 91 -12.97 9.02 -2.33
N SER A 92 -11.83 8.96 -3.01
CA SER A 92 -11.76 8.63 -4.44
C SER A 92 -12.39 7.26 -4.76
N SER A 93 -12.13 6.26 -3.90
CA SER A 93 -12.63 4.89 -4.07
C SER A 93 -14.14 4.78 -3.87
N ILE A 94 -14.67 5.43 -2.83
CA ILE A 94 -16.12 5.48 -2.57
C ILE A 94 -16.84 6.14 -3.75
N LEU A 95 -16.29 7.22 -4.28
CA LEU A 95 -16.91 7.96 -5.39
C LEU A 95 -16.89 7.18 -6.69
N ARG A 96 -15.80 6.46 -6.98
CA ARG A 96 -15.72 5.59 -8.16
C ARG A 96 -16.74 4.46 -8.11
N SER A 97 -16.93 3.88 -6.93
CA SER A 97 -17.96 2.87 -6.68
C SER A 97 -19.37 3.44 -6.84
N TRP A 98 -19.63 4.63 -6.30
CA TRP A 98 -20.92 5.30 -6.42
C TRP A 98 -21.24 5.73 -7.86
N ALA A 99 -20.23 6.17 -8.62
CA ALA A 99 -20.37 6.54 -10.02
C ALA A 99 -20.75 5.32 -10.89
N TYR A 100 -20.19 4.16 -10.57
CA TYR A 100 -20.51 2.89 -11.23
C TYR A 100 -21.97 2.48 -10.99
N ASP A 101 -22.46 2.54 -9.75
CA ASP A 101 -23.83 2.16 -9.39
C ASP A 101 -24.91 2.99 -10.10
N ARG A 102 -24.60 4.24 -10.45
CA ARG A 102 -25.55 5.14 -11.11
C ARG A 102 -25.55 5.04 -12.62
N ASP A 103 -24.78 4.10 -13.18
CA ASP A 103 -24.65 3.90 -14.62
C ASP A 103 -24.37 5.23 -15.34
N LEU A 104 -23.65 6.12 -14.65
CA LEU A 104 -23.23 7.40 -15.21
C LEU A 104 -22.32 7.05 -16.37
N LYS A 105 -22.87 7.14 -17.59
CA LYS A 105 -22.05 7.23 -18.80
C LYS A 105 -20.99 8.28 -18.49
N TYR A 106 -19.72 7.93 -18.60
CA TYR A 106 -18.57 8.78 -18.28
C TYR A 106 -18.49 9.98 -19.24
N GLU A 107 -19.55 10.79 -19.30
CA GLU A 107 -19.55 12.08 -19.92
C GLU A 107 -18.77 13.02 -19.00
N TRP A 108 -17.95 13.87 -19.62
CA TRP A 108 -17.10 14.84 -18.92
C TRP A 108 -17.84 15.69 -17.88
N LYS A 109 -19.15 15.93 -18.09
CA LYS A 109 -20.02 16.69 -17.17
C LYS A 109 -20.23 15.98 -15.84
N ASP A 110 -20.32 14.65 -15.82
CA ASP A 110 -20.56 13.90 -14.59
C ASP A 110 -19.26 13.60 -13.84
N LEU A 111 -18.16 13.44 -14.57
CA LEU A 111 -16.80 13.48 -14.01
C LEU A 111 -16.58 14.76 -13.20
N THR A 112 -16.94 15.92 -13.75
CA THR A 112 -16.76 17.22 -13.08
C THR A 112 -17.56 17.30 -11.76
N LYS A 113 -18.82 16.81 -11.75
CA LYS A 113 -19.65 16.75 -10.52
C LYS A 113 -19.07 15.80 -9.48
N ILE A 114 -18.61 14.62 -9.91
CA ILE A 114 -17.98 13.63 -9.03
C ILE A 114 -16.72 14.22 -8.39
N THR A 115 -15.88 14.91 -9.17
CA THR A 115 -14.67 15.55 -8.67
C THR A 115 -15.00 16.67 -7.67
N LEU A 116 -16.02 17.47 -7.94
CA LEU A 116 -16.48 18.55 -7.04
C LEU A 116 -17.05 18.02 -5.73
N ILE A 117 -17.85 16.95 -5.77
CA ILE A 117 -18.34 16.25 -4.58
C ILE A 117 -17.14 15.64 -3.82
N SER A 118 -16.15 15.08 -4.52
CA SER A 118 -14.91 14.57 -3.90
C SER A 118 -14.16 15.65 -3.16
N LEU A 119 -14.00 16.80 -3.79
CA LEU A 119 -13.26 17.93 -3.25
C LEU A 119 -14.00 18.48 -2.03
N THR A 120 -15.33 18.56 -2.12
CA THR A 120 -16.18 19.04 -1.02
C THR A 120 -16.13 18.09 0.18
N LEU A 121 -16.23 16.77 -0.04
CA LEU A 121 -16.08 15.77 1.02
C LEU A 121 -14.67 15.78 1.60
N PHE A 122 -13.65 15.90 0.74
CA PHE A 122 -12.26 16.00 1.16
C PHE A 122 -12.04 17.24 2.03
N ILE A 123 -12.50 18.41 1.62
CA ILE A 123 -12.39 19.67 2.39
C ILE A 123 -13.16 19.56 3.70
N PHE A 124 -14.39 19.02 3.69
CA PHE A 124 -15.21 18.82 4.88
C PHE A 124 -14.51 17.92 5.91
N PHE A 125 -13.87 16.84 5.44
CA PHE A 125 -13.14 15.93 6.32
C PHE A 125 -11.74 16.40 6.67
N ALA A 126 -11.06 17.19 5.83
CA ALA A 126 -9.74 17.76 6.06
C ALA A 126 -9.78 18.96 7.02
N TYR A 127 -10.86 19.74 7.00
CA TYR A 127 -11.05 20.89 7.88
C TYR A 127 -10.84 20.58 9.38
N PRO A 128 -11.47 19.54 9.97
CA PRO A 128 -11.23 19.17 11.36
C PRO A 128 -9.82 18.61 11.61
N ILE A 129 -9.12 18.11 10.59
CA ILE A 129 -7.72 17.65 10.70
C ILE A 129 -6.76 18.81 10.89
N ILE A 130 -7.08 19.93 10.25
CA ILE A 130 -6.22 21.08 10.15
C ILE A 130 -6.51 22.08 11.29
N PHE A 131 -7.79 22.34 11.59
CA PHE A 131 -8.19 23.53 12.37
C PHE A 131 -8.81 23.27 13.74
N VAL A 132 -9.13 22.03 14.13
CA VAL A 132 -9.86 21.74 15.38
C VAL A 132 -8.94 21.11 16.44
N ASN A 133 -9.17 21.44 17.72
CA ASN A 133 -8.36 21.02 18.87
C ASN A 133 -8.65 19.56 19.31
N LYS A 134 -7.68 18.91 19.98
CA LYS A 134 -7.50 17.44 20.08
C LYS A 134 -8.74 16.58 20.48
N LEU A 135 -9.68 17.09 21.28
CA LEU A 135 -10.77 16.26 21.84
C LEU A 135 -11.98 16.11 20.90
N TYR A 136 -12.40 17.18 20.22
CA TYR A 136 -13.52 17.17 19.26
C TYR A 136 -13.14 16.51 17.93
N VAL A 137 -11.85 16.62 17.59
CA VAL A 137 -11.20 15.90 16.49
C VAL A 137 -11.41 14.39 16.63
N ALA A 138 -11.11 13.79 17.78
CA ALA A 138 -11.26 12.34 17.93
C ALA A 138 -12.69 11.84 17.67
N GLY A 139 -13.70 12.60 18.12
CA GLY A 139 -15.12 12.30 17.87
C GLY A 139 -15.50 12.40 16.38
N ILE A 140 -15.07 13.46 15.70
CA ILE A 140 -15.34 13.64 14.27
C ILE A 140 -14.59 12.57 13.46
N TYR A 141 -13.33 12.30 13.76
CA TYR A 141 -12.55 11.27 13.08
C TYR A 141 -13.07 9.87 13.32
N SER A 142 -13.52 9.54 14.53
CA SER A 142 -14.14 8.24 14.78
C SER A 142 -15.45 8.11 14.01
N LEU A 143 -16.24 9.18 13.90
CA LEU A 143 -17.49 9.17 13.14
C LEU A 143 -17.24 9.05 11.62
N ILE A 144 -16.25 9.78 11.09
CA ILE A 144 -15.77 9.65 9.70
C ILE A 144 -15.24 8.25 9.46
N ALA A 145 -14.39 7.73 10.35
CA ALA A 145 -13.84 6.38 10.25
C ALA A 145 -14.94 5.33 10.29
N ILE A 146 -15.95 5.48 11.15
CA ILE A 146 -17.11 4.56 11.22
C ILE A 146 -17.93 4.62 9.92
N LEU A 147 -18.17 5.82 9.36
CA LEU A 147 -18.89 5.98 8.11
C LEU A 147 -18.12 5.41 6.93
N CYS A 148 -16.84 5.77 6.80
CA CYS A 148 -15.92 5.22 5.80
C CYS A 148 -15.79 3.70 5.96
N TYR A 149 -15.70 3.19 7.18
CA TYR A 149 -15.62 1.75 7.47
C TYR A 149 -16.92 1.03 7.10
N LYS A 150 -18.10 1.57 7.43
CA LYS A 150 -19.38 0.98 7.03
C LYS A 150 -19.57 0.98 5.51
N LEU A 151 -19.21 2.07 4.84
CA LEU A 151 -19.25 2.15 3.38
C LEU A 151 -18.23 1.20 2.75
N PHE A 152 -17.02 1.12 3.29
CA PHE A 152 -15.98 0.17 2.89
C PHE A 152 -16.47 -1.27 3.06
N LEU A 153 -16.99 -1.65 4.22
CA LEU A 153 -17.51 -3.00 4.47
C LEU A 153 -18.64 -3.36 3.51
N LYS A 154 -19.58 -2.45 3.29
CA LYS A 154 -20.67 -2.67 2.34
C LYS A 154 -20.12 -3.00 0.95
N GLU A 155 -19.17 -2.22 0.46
CA GLU A 155 -18.60 -2.45 -0.88
C GLU A 155 -17.73 -3.70 -0.97
N VAL A 156 -16.96 -3.99 0.07
CA VAL A 156 -16.07 -5.15 0.11
C VAL A 156 -16.83 -6.47 0.26
N PHE A 157 -17.89 -6.51 1.06
CA PHE A 157 -18.61 -7.74 1.36
C PHE A 157 -19.83 -7.95 0.46
N GLU A 158 -20.58 -6.91 0.12
CA GLU A 158 -21.87 -7.02 -0.58
C GLU A 158 -21.81 -6.62 -2.07
N GLY A 159 -20.72 -6.00 -2.53
CA GLY A 159 -20.58 -5.56 -3.92
C GLY A 159 -20.47 -6.72 -4.94
N SER A 160 -20.90 -6.49 -6.17
CA SER A 160 -20.60 -7.39 -7.31
C SER A 160 -19.09 -7.38 -7.61
N PHE A 161 -18.57 -8.41 -8.29
CA PHE A 161 -17.13 -8.50 -8.62
C PHE A 161 -16.62 -7.24 -9.35
N TYR A 162 -17.37 -6.76 -10.34
CA TYR A 162 -17.03 -5.55 -11.09
C TYR A 162 -17.01 -4.29 -10.22
N LYS A 163 -17.96 -4.18 -9.28
CA LYS A 163 -18.02 -3.08 -8.34
C LYS A 163 -16.82 -3.06 -7.38
N LYS A 164 -16.44 -4.24 -6.86
CA LYS A 164 -15.22 -4.40 -6.06
C LYS A 164 -13.97 -3.98 -6.85
N LEU A 165 -13.88 -4.35 -8.12
CA LEU A 165 -12.75 -3.97 -8.98
C LEU A 165 -12.63 -2.44 -9.09
N HIS A 166 -13.74 -1.73 -9.37
CA HIS A 166 -13.74 -0.27 -9.43
C HIS A 166 -13.42 0.40 -8.09
N PHE A 167 -13.87 -0.18 -6.98
CA PHE A 167 -13.55 0.30 -5.64
C PHE A 167 -12.07 0.13 -5.28
N TYR A 168 -11.44 -1.00 -5.65
CA TYR A 168 -10.03 -1.27 -5.35
C TYR A 168 -9.05 -0.59 -6.31
N THR A 169 -9.53 -0.17 -7.50
CA THR A 169 -8.70 0.44 -8.55
C THR A 169 -7.83 1.59 -8.03
N PRO A 170 -8.31 2.57 -7.24
CA PRO A 170 -7.47 3.67 -6.76
C PRO A 170 -6.34 3.23 -5.83
N TYR A 171 -6.58 2.22 -4.97
CA TYR A 171 -5.54 1.68 -4.09
C TYR A 171 -4.45 0.96 -4.89
N VAL A 172 -4.86 0.09 -5.82
CA VAL A 172 -3.93 -0.66 -6.68
C VAL A 172 -3.16 0.30 -7.57
N ALA A 173 -3.81 1.30 -8.16
CA ALA A 173 -3.15 2.33 -8.97
C ALA A 173 -2.13 3.13 -8.14
N ALA A 174 -2.47 3.55 -6.92
CA ALA A 174 -1.54 4.26 -6.04
C ALA A 174 -0.32 3.41 -5.69
N ILE A 175 -0.52 2.12 -5.38
CA ILE A 175 0.57 1.18 -5.07
C ILE A 175 1.47 0.95 -6.29
N ILE A 176 0.89 0.70 -7.47
CA ILE A 176 1.65 0.48 -8.70
C ILE A 176 2.45 1.72 -9.04
N LEU A 177 1.84 2.91 -8.99
CA LEU A 177 2.52 4.16 -9.32
C LEU A 177 3.68 4.43 -8.36
N LEU A 178 3.47 4.20 -7.07
CA LEU A 178 4.52 4.30 -6.06
C LEU A 178 5.68 3.35 -6.34
N PHE A 179 5.42 2.09 -6.70
CA PHE A 179 6.46 1.12 -7.04
C PHE A 179 7.16 1.39 -8.38
N VAL A 180 6.43 1.85 -9.40
CA VAL A 180 7.05 2.25 -10.67
C VAL A 180 8.00 3.42 -10.45
N CYS A 181 7.57 4.44 -9.70
CA CYS A 181 8.41 5.57 -9.38
C CYS A 181 9.59 5.19 -8.48
N ALA A 182 9.39 4.29 -7.52
CA ALA A 182 10.46 3.71 -6.71
C ALA A 182 11.50 2.99 -7.58
N ALA A 183 11.04 2.20 -8.57
CA ALA A 183 11.91 1.47 -9.49
C ALA A 183 12.76 2.43 -10.33
N ILE A 184 12.13 3.50 -10.84
CA ILE A 184 12.83 4.55 -11.58
C ILE A 184 13.87 5.22 -10.68
N ASN A 185 13.50 5.60 -9.44
CA ASN A 185 14.43 6.26 -8.52
C ASN A 185 15.59 5.34 -8.09
N ALA A 186 15.33 4.05 -7.83
CA ALA A 186 16.37 3.09 -7.49
C ALA A 186 17.34 2.91 -8.68
N GLY A 187 16.82 2.73 -9.90
CA GLY A 187 17.64 2.56 -11.10
C GLY A 187 18.37 3.83 -11.57
N LEU A 188 17.97 5.02 -11.11
CA LEU A 188 18.68 6.28 -11.36
C LEU A 188 19.82 6.54 -10.35
N ASN A 189 19.81 5.85 -9.21
CA ASN A 189 20.82 5.99 -8.15
C ASN A 189 21.85 4.84 -8.14
N GLU A 190 21.73 3.87 -9.06
CA GLU A 190 22.79 2.90 -9.41
C GLU A 190 23.75 3.49 -10.46
#